data_AF-A0AAW7JGM4-F1
#
_entry.id   AF-A0AAW7JGM4-F1
#
_cell.length_a   1.000
_cell.length_b   1.000
_cell.length_c   1.000
_cell.angle_alpha   90.00
_cell.angle_beta   90.00
_cell.angle_gamma   90.00
#
_symmetry.space_group_name_H-M   'P 1'
#
loop_
_entity.id
_entity.type
_entity.pdbx_description
1 polymer ?
#
loop_
_entity_poly.entity_id
_entity_poly.type
_entity_poly.pdbx_seq_one_letter_code
_entity_poly.pdbx_strand_id
1 'polypeptide(L)'
;MVKYSRKALQSFQVKALLLRYQLAFINFAKCTAKTVLYFTLFTISLMSCNETKKNTPTDKIISIYQEFVDELSSIRTVEKFKEAKQKTDDKIYQTLVDNQNYKFSEEEKERLNKKQDEVNELSQNKYAELAYGETTHWMYSQSTDDLTGKVTAYNATVASLNEVSINDNSTTRLAICLKYSSLFNSTPSSAFMICFYDNDNEMAHFADFQGGGIRVIFDNGEVDNTWALMDNHSKNALTSYFDKAKIAQFINKLKQSKKCRIQVNIQNLGLKTFDFDVSGLKWDY
;
A
#
# COMPACT_ATOMS: atom_id res chain seq x y z
N MET A 1 10.16 27.45 -35.02
CA MET A 1 9.91 27.45 -33.56
C MET A 1 8.60 26.71 -33.32
N VAL A 2 8.64 25.44 -32.90
CA VAL A 2 7.44 24.60 -32.75
C VAL A 2 6.78 24.88 -31.39
N LYS A 3 5.56 25.43 -31.40
CA LYS A 3 4.73 25.63 -30.18
C LYS A 3 3.99 24.33 -29.85
N TYR A 4 4.45 23.59 -28.85
CA TYR A 4 3.66 22.50 -28.26
C TYR A 4 2.54 23.08 -27.40
N SER A 5 1.33 22.52 -27.48
CA SER A 5 0.18 22.97 -26.68
C SER A 5 0.34 22.55 -25.21
N ARG A 6 -0.09 23.42 -24.28
CA ARG A 6 -0.04 23.17 -22.81
C ARG A 6 -0.71 21.84 -22.41
N LYS A 7 -1.75 21.43 -23.15
CA LYS A 7 -2.45 20.15 -22.99
C LYS A 7 -1.59 18.93 -23.33
N ALA A 8 -0.73 19.03 -24.36
CA ALA A 8 0.19 17.95 -24.72
C ALA A 8 1.29 17.76 -23.66
N LEU A 9 1.76 18.86 -23.06
CA LEU A 9 2.77 18.80 -21.99
C LEU A 9 2.23 18.15 -20.70
N GLN A 10 0.99 18.46 -20.32
CA GLN A 10 0.34 17.89 -19.12
C GLN A 10 -0.03 16.40 -19.30
N SER A 11 -0.50 16.01 -20.50
CA SER A 11 -0.72 14.60 -20.84
C SER A 11 0.57 13.77 -20.75
N PHE A 12 1.70 14.36 -21.13
CA PHE A 12 3.02 13.72 -21.02
C PHE A 12 3.47 13.56 -19.55
N GLN A 13 3.20 14.54 -18.69
CA GLN A 13 3.56 14.51 -17.27
C GLN A 13 2.75 13.49 -16.45
N VAL A 14 1.44 13.36 -16.72
CA VAL A 14 0.57 12.38 -16.05
C VAL A 14 0.92 10.95 -16.47
N LYS A 15 1.17 10.72 -17.77
CA LYS A 15 1.68 9.43 -18.25
C LYS A 15 3.03 9.07 -17.61
N ALA A 16 3.90 10.06 -17.38
CA ALA A 16 5.17 9.85 -16.70
C ALA A 16 5.00 9.48 -15.21
N LEU A 17 3.97 9.99 -14.52
CA LEU A 17 3.70 9.70 -13.10
C LEU A 17 3.09 8.31 -12.88
N LEU A 18 2.13 7.91 -13.73
CA LEU A 18 1.58 6.55 -13.78
C LEU A 18 2.66 5.51 -14.11
N LEU A 19 3.57 5.86 -15.03
CA LEU A 19 4.74 5.04 -15.30
C LEU A 19 5.60 4.88 -14.05
N ARG A 20 5.82 5.95 -13.27
CA ARG A 20 6.64 5.94 -12.04
C ARG A 20 6.06 5.07 -10.92
N TYR A 21 4.74 5.07 -10.72
CA TYR A 21 4.08 4.21 -9.70
C TYR A 21 4.08 2.73 -10.10
N GLN A 22 3.77 2.42 -11.37
CA GLN A 22 3.92 1.06 -11.88
C GLN A 22 5.39 0.62 -11.81
N LEU A 23 6.34 1.51 -12.12
CA LEU A 23 7.77 1.29 -11.92
C LEU A 23 8.13 1.07 -10.44
N ALA A 24 7.50 1.76 -9.49
CA ALA A 24 7.79 1.59 -8.05
C ALA A 24 7.33 0.23 -7.52
N PHE A 25 6.11 -0.20 -7.88
CA PHE A 25 5.60 -1.54 -7.55
C PHE A 25 6.41 -2.64 -8.25
N ILE A 26 6.75 -2.44 -9.53
CA ILE A 26 7.63 -3.36 -10.27
C ILE A 26 9.04 -3.36 -9.68
N ASN A 27 9.59 -2.22 -9.24
CA ASN A 27 10.91 -2.13 -8.61
C ASN A 27 10.92 -2.77 -7.22
N PHE A 28 9.83 -2.68 -6.46
CA PHE A 28 9.65 -3.41 -5.21
C PHE A 28 9.62 -4.91 -5.48
N ALA A 29 8.76 -5.38 -6.40
CA ALA A 29 8.71 -6.78 -6.80
C ALA A 29 10.05 -7.28 -7.37
N LYS A 30 10.78 -6.45 -8.14
CA LYS A 30 12.14 -6.73 -8.61
C LYS A 30 13.14 -6.80 -7.46
N CYS A 31 13.06 -5.93 -6.45
CA CYS A 31 13.91 -6.01 -5.24
C CYS A 31 13.66 -7.31 -4.48
N THR A 32 12.40 -7.71 -4.30
CA THR A 32 12.04 -8.97 -3.64
C THR A 32 12.49 -10.16 -4.46
N ALA A 33 12.25 -10.15 -5.78
CA ALA A 33 12.71 -11.20 -6.69
C ALA A 33 14.25 -11.28 -6.75
N LYS A 34 14.95 -10.14 -6.70
CA LYS A 34 16.42 -10.08 -6.66
C LYS A 34 16.96 -10.59 -5.32
N THR A 35 16.25 -10.34 -4.22
CA THR A 35 16.60 -10.88 -2.89
C THR A 35 16.40 -12.40 -2.86
N VAL A 36 15.28 -12.89 -3.41
CA VAL A 36 15.04 -14.34 -3.59
C VAL A 36 16.10 -14.93 -4.52
N LEU A 37 16.47 -14.26 -5.62
CA LEU A 37 17.53 -14.67 -6.53
C LEU A 37 18.88 -14.77 -5.81
N TYR A 38 19.28 -13.76 -5.03
CA TYR A 38 20.52 -13.81 -4.25
C TYR A 38 20.51 -14.95 -3.24
N PHE A 39 19.37 -15.22 -2.61
CA PHE A 39 19.25 -16.34 -1.67
C PHE A 39 19.30 -17.71 -2.39
N THR A 40 18.60 -17.87 -3.51
CA THR A 40 18.62 -19.09 -4.32
C THR A 40 20.01 -19.33 -4.91
N LEU A 41 20.67 -18.30 -5.44
CA LEU A 41 22.05 -18.38 -5.95
C LEU A 41 23.06 -18.66 -4.85
N PHE A 42 22.88 -18.09 -3.65
CA PHE A 42 23.71 -18.41 -2.49
C PHE A 42 23.55 -19.88 -2.10
N THR A 43 22.33 -20.40 -2.06
CA THR A 43 22.06 -21.81 -1.77
C THR A 43 22.64 -22.75 -2.83
N ILE A 44 22.51 -22.41 -4.12
CA ILE A 44 23.09 -23.19 -5.23
C ILE A 44 24.62 -23.11 -5.22
N SER A 45 25.20 -21.95 -4.93
CA SER A 45 26.66 -21.77 -4.80
C SER A 45 27.23 -22.59 -3.65
N LEU A 46 26.53 -22.67 -2.51
CA LEU A 46 26.91 -23.55 -1.40
C LEU A 46 26.89 -25.03 -1.79
N MET A 47 25.95 -25.45 -2.65
CA MET A 47 25.90 -26.83 -3.17
C MET A 47 26.94 -27.11 -4.27
N SER A 48 27.38 -26.09 -5.00
CA SER A 48 28.26 -26.23 -6.18
C SER A 48 29.76 -26.14 -5.86
N CYS A 49 30.14 -25.82 -4.61
CA CYS A 49 31.55 -25.67 -4.20
C CYS A 49 32.41 -26.95 -4.25
N ASN A 50 31.92 -28.07 -4.81
CA ASN A 50 32.66 -29.33 -4.88
C ASN A 50 33.08 -29.79 -6.29
N GLU A 51 32.65 -29.17 -7.39
CA GLU A 51 33.01 -29.68 -8.73
C GLU A 51 33.38 -28.59 -9.75
N THR A 52 34.62 -28.64 -10.23
CA THR A 52 35.17 -27.77 -11.27
C THR A 52 34.83 -28.29 -12.67
N LYS A 53 33.66 -27.96 -13.22
CA LYS A 53 33.39 -28.08 -14.66
C LYS A 53 32.61 -26.87 -15.20
N LYS A 54 33.05 -26.33 -16.33
CA LYS A 54 32.38 -25.24 -17.07
C LYS A 54 31.13 -25.78 -17.78
N ASN A 55 30.02 -25.03 -17.73
CA ASN A 55 28.63 -25.40 -18.08
C ASN A 55 27.88 -26.13 -16.95
N THR A 56 27.76 -25.47 -15.81
CA THR A 56 26.94 -25.99 -14.69
C THR A 56 25.45 -25.66 -14.92
N PRO A 57 24.52 -26.48 -14.39
CA PRO A 57 23.08 -26.17 -14.35
C PRO A 57 22.78 -24.75 -13.84
N THR A 58 23.68 -24.24 -13.00
CA THR A 58 23.67 -22.90 -12.43
C THR A 58 23.61 -21.80 -13.50
N ASP A 59 24.39 -21.88 -14.59
CA ASP A 59 24.41 -20.83 -15.62
C ASP A 59 23.07 -20.76 -16.38
N LYS A 60 22.44 -21.93 -16.62
CA LYS A 60 21.10 -22.01 -17.24
C LYS A 60 20.00 -21.50 -16.30
N ILE A 61 20.08 -21.83 -15.01
CA ILE A 61 19.14 -21.32 -13.99
C ILE A 61 19.26 -19.80 -13.87
N ILE A 62 20.49 -19.26 -13.87
CA ILE A 62 20.73 -17.81 -13.90
C ILE A 62 20.07 -17.18 -15.13
N SER A 63 20.22 -17.79 -16.32
CA SER A 63 19.57 -17.31 -17.55
C SER A 63 18.04 -17.30 -17.45
N ILE A 64 17.43 -18.35 -16.89
CA ILE A 64 15.96 -18.45 -16.71
C ILE A 64 15.45 -17.36 -15.76
N TYR A 65 16.20 -17.07 -14.69
CA TYR A 65 15.87 -15.95 -13.81
C TYR A 65 16.05 -14.60 -14.48
N GLN A 66 17.07 -14.44 -15.32
CA GLN A 66 17.28 -13.22 -16.08
C GLN A 66 16.09 -12.97 -17.03
N GLU A 67 15.61 -14.00 -17.73
CA GLU A 67 14.39 -13.95 -18.54
C GLU A 67 13.16 -13.53 -17.72
N PHE A 68 13.01 -14.07 -16.51
CA PHE A 68 11.92 -13.68 -15.62
C PHE A 68 12.00 -12.19 -15.23
N VAL A 69 13.19 -11.71 -14.85
CA VAL A 69 13.43 -10.31 -14.49
C VAL A 69 13.14 -9.37 -15.68
N ASP A 70 13.49 -9.79 -16.90
CA ASP A 70 13.17 -9.07 -18.12
C ASP A 70 11.66 -9.07 -18.38
N GLU A 71 10.98 -10.21 -18.21
CA GLU A 71 9.52 -10.36 -18.32
C GLU A 71 8.79 -9.46 -17.32
N LEU A 72 9.28 -9.36 -16.06
CA LEU A 72 8.74 -8.48 -15.01
C LEU A 72 8.66 -7.00 -15.42
N SER A 73 9.53 -6.54 -16.33
CA SER A 73 9.49 -5.14 -16.82
C SER A 73 8.23 -4.83 -17.65
N SER A 74 7.64 -5.85 -18.27
CA SER A 74 6.48 -5.76 -19.15
C SER A 74 5.14 -6.04 -18.46
N ILE A 75 5.18 -6.66 -17.28
CA ILE A 75 3.97 -7.03 -16.52
C ILE A 75 3.30 -5.78 -15.93
N ARG A 76 1.96 -5.79 -15.97
CA ARG A 76 1.10 -4.67 -15.52
C ARG A 76 -0.03 -5.10 -14.57
N THR A 77 -0.19 -6.41 -14.33
CA THR A 77 -1.27 -6.97 -13.49
C THR A 77 -0.74 -8.09 -12.59
N VAL A 78 -1.45 -8.37 -11.49
CA VAL A 78 -1.07 -9.39 -10.50
C VAL A 78 -1.21 -10.80 -11.07
N GLU A 79 -2.23 -11.06 -11.87
CA GLU A 79 -2.47 -12.36 -12.52
C GLU A 79 -1.32 -12.73 -13.45
N LYS A 80 -0.88 -11.78 -14.29
CA LYS A 80 0.27 -11.98 -15.19
C LYS A 80 1.57 -12.21 -14.43
N PHE A 81 1.74 -11.60 -13.26
CA PHE A 81 2.88 -11.88 -12.40
C PHE A 81 2.86 -13.32 -11.87
N LYS A 82 1.70 -13.82 -11.42
CA LYS A 82 1.55 -15.20 -10.96
C LYS A 82 1.85 -16.21 -12.08
N GLU A 83 1.34 -15.95 -13.29
CA GLU A 83 1.59 -16.78 -14.47
C GLU A 83 3.09 -16.80 -14.85
N ALA A 84 3.73 -15.63 -14.91
CA ALA A 84 5.15 -15.52 -15.22
C ALA A 84 6.02 -16.24 -14.17
N LYS A 85 5.67 -16.11 -12.89
CA LYS A 85 6.37 -16.81 -11.80
C LYS A 85 6.27 -18.32 -11.97
N GLN A 86 5.06 -18.86 -12.16
CA GLN A 86 4.86 -20.30 -12.33
C GLN A 86 5.66 -20.85 -13.51
N LYS A 87 5.61 -20.16 -14.66
CA LYS A 87 6.38 -20.51 -15.85
C LYS A 87 7.89 -20.53 -15.62
N THR A 88 8.41 -19.61 -14.81
CA THR A 88 9.83 -19.58 -14.42
C THR A 88 10.19 -20.74 -13.51
N ASP A 89 9.35 -21.03 -12.51
CA ASP A 89 9.54 -22.16 -11.59
C ASP A 89 9.56 -23.50 -12.37
N ASP A 90 8.64 -23.67 -13.33
CA ASP A 90 8.58 -24.86 -14.20
C ASP A 90 9.84 -25.01 -15.07
N LYS A 91 10.35 -23.92 -15.64
CA LYS A 91 11.59 -23.93 -16.44
C LYS A 91 12.81 -24.31 -15.60
N ILE A 92 12.91 -23.80 -14.37
CA ILE A 92 13.99 -24.13 -13.43
C ILE A 92 13.93 -25.62 -13.11
N TYR A 93 12.76 -26.14 -12.78
CA TYR A 93 12.55 -27.55 -12.51
C TYR A 93 12.98 -28.43 -13.69
N GLN A 94 12.51 -28.11 -14.90
CA GLN A 94 12.88 -28.86 -16.11
C GLN A 94 14.39 -28.81 -16.38
N THR A 95 15.02 -27.66 -16.17
CA THR A 95 16.47 -27.50 -16.34
C THR A 95 17.28 -28.32 -15.34
N LEU A 96 16.79 -28.43 -14.10
CA LEU A 96 17.40 -29.28 -13.09
C LEU A 96 17.28 -30.76 -13.48
N VAL A 97 16.12 -31.18 -13.98
CA VAL A 97 15.87 -32.55 -14.48
C VAL A 97 16.76 -32.88 -15.70
N ASP A 98 16.86 -31.97 -16.67
CA ASP A 98 17.54 -32.22 -17.95
C ASP A 98 19.08 -32.23 -17.84
N ASN A 99 19.67 -31.46 -16.92
CA ASN A 99 21.14 -31.44 -16.74
C ASN A 99 21.64 -32.60 -15.86
N GLN A 100 20.75 -33.48 -15.45
CA GLN A 100 21.05 -34.55 -14.52
C GLN A 100 20.74 -35.91 -15.16
N ASN A 101 21.82 -36.68 -15.39
CA ASN A 101 21.80 -38.14 -15.18
C ASN A 101 21.57 -38.49 -13.69
N TYR A 102 21.27 -37.50 -12.85
CA TYR A 102 20.88 -37.63 -11.46
C TYR A 102 19.36 -37.88 -11.45
N LYS A 103 19.00 -39.14 -11.32
CA LYS A 103 17.69 -39.47 -10.79
C LYS A 103 17.71 -38.99 -9.35
N PHE A 104 16.96 -37.94 -9.04
CA PHE A 104 16.52 -37.71 -7.67
C PHE A 104 16.01 -39.04 -7.15
N SER A 105 16.62 -39.54 -6.09
CA SER A 105 16.07 -40.68 -5.37
C SER A 105 14.64 -40.34 -4.96
N GLU A 106 13.78 -41.36 -4.84
CA GLU A 106 12.40 -41.12 -4.40
C GLU A 106 12.37 -40.41 -3.04
N GLU A 107 13.36 -40.66 -2.17
CA GLU A 107 13.56 -39.94 -0.91
C GLU A 107 13.84 -38.44 -1.08
N GLU A 108 14.62 -38.04 -2.09
CA GLU A 108 14.90 -36.62 -2.33
C GLU A 108 13.70 -35.88 -2.92
N LYS A 109 12.91 -36.55 -3.79
CA LYS A 109 11.65 -36.00 -4.30
C LYS A 109 10.64 -35.81 -3.16
N GLU A 110 10.55 -36.79 -2.26
CA GLU A 110 9.68 -36.70 -1.08
C GLU A 110 10.11 -35.57 -0.14
N ARG A 111 11.42 -35.39 0.08
CA ARG A 111 11.96 -34.26 0.85
C ARG A 111 11.68 -32.89 0.22
N LEU A 112 11.75 -32.79 -1.10
CA LEU A 112 11.46 -31.55 -1.82
C LEU A 112 9.96 -31.22 -1.79
N ASN A 113 9.09 -32.21 -2.02
CA ASN A 113 7.64 -32.04 -1.89
C ASN A 113 7.27 -31.63 -0.48
N LYS A 114 7.83 -32.29 0.54
CA LYS A 114 7.60 -31.92 1.95
C LYS A 114 8.05 -30.49 2.26
N LYS A 115 9.20 -30.05 1.76
CA LYS A 115 9.66 -28.65 1.93
C LYS A 115 8.76 -27.66 1.18
N GLN A 116 8.27 -28.02 0.00
CA GLN A 116 7.34 -27.20 -0.76
C GLN A 116 6.00 -27.09 -0.03
N ASP A 117 5.52 -28.18 0.57
CA ASP A 117 4.33 -28.21 1.41
C ASP A 117 4.52 -27.39 2.69
N GLU A 118 5.68 -27.50 3.35
CA GLU A 118 6.04 -26.65 4.50
C GLU A 118 6.12 -25.16 4.11
N VAL A 119 6.65 -24.83 2.94
CA VAL A 119 6.69 -23.44 2.41
C VAL A 119 5.30 -22.95 2.02
N ASN A 120 4.46 -23.82 1.45
CA ASN A 120 3.09 -23.52 1.09
C ASN A 120 2.24 -23.35 2.35
N GLU A 121 2.43 -24.17 3.37
CA GLU A 121 1.79 -24.11 4.67
C GLU A 121 2.28 -22.91 5.47
N LEU A 122 3.59 -22.60 5.48
CA LEU A 122 4.11 -21.36 6.07
C LEU A 122 3.62 -20.12 5.32
N SER A 123 3.48 -20.19 3.99
CA SER A 123 2.92 -19.10 3.21
C SER A 123 1.43 -18.95 3.48
N GLN A 124 0.65 -20.04 3.49
CA GLN A 124 -0.78 -20.04 3.80
C GLN A 124 -1.05 -19.67 5.25
N ASN A 125 -0.23 -20.10 6.21
CA ASN A 125 -0.30 -19.74 7.61
C ASN A 125 0.15 -18.30 7.82
N LYS A 126 1.12 -17.77 7.07
CA LYS A 126 1.46 -16.35 7.08
C LYS A 126 0.38 -15.50 6.42
N TYR A 127 -0.25 -15.97 5.34
CA TYR A 127 -1.42 -15.34 4.73
C TYR A 127 -2.67 -15.47 5.61
N ALA A 128 -2.79 -16.55 6.38
CA ALA A 128 -3.86 -16.75 7.35
C ALA A 128 -3.60 -15.99 8.64
N GLU A 129 -2.37 -15.82 9.08
CA GLU A 129 -1.97 -14.99 10.24
C GLU A 129 -2.03 -13.49 9.88
N LEU A 130 -1.78 -13.12 8.62
CA LEU A 130 -2.19 -11.83 8.07
C LEU A 130 -3.73 -11.74 8.01
N ALA A 131 -4.45 -12.77 7.56
CA ALA A 131 -5.92 -12.75 7.49
C ALA A 131 -6.66 -12.89 8.84
N TYR A 132 -6.02 -13.41 9.90
CA TYR A 132 -6.59 -13.61 11.25
C TYR A 132 -5.96 -12.69 12.31
N GLY A 133 -4.82 -12.05 12.00
CA GLY A 133 -4.15 -11.05 12.83
C GLY A 133 -4.28 -9.60 12.29
N GLU A 134 -4.71 -9.38 11.05
CA GLU A 134 -4.95 -8.05 10.45
C GLU A 134 -6.44 -7.75 10.24
N THR A 135 -7.21 -7.55 11.31
CA THR A 135 -8.58 -7.01 11.17
C THR A 135 -8.65 -5.50 11.30
N THR A 136 -7.51 -4.80 11.15
CA THR A 136 -7.48 -3.34 11.19
C THR A 136 -7.03 -2.83 9.83
N HIS A 137 -7.96 -2.34 9.03
CA HIS A 137 -7.73 -1.61 7.77
C HIS A 137 -7.16 -0.19 8.02
N TRP A 138 -6.75 0.08 9.26
CA TRP A 138 -5.97 1.23 9.69
C TRP A 138 -4.49 1.04 9.34
N MET A 139 -3.91 2.03 8.70
CA MET A 139 -2.47 2.11 8.45
C MET A 139 -1.81 2.96 9.53
N TYR A 140 -0.71 2.47 10.09
CA TYR A 140 0.02 3.15 11.15
C TYR A 140 1.39 3.60 10.67
N SER A 141 1.82 4.78 11.12
CA SER A 141 3.18 5.27 10.89
C SER A 141 3.67 6.09 12.07
N GLN A 142 4.99 6.16 12.24
CA GLN A 142 5.63 7.00 13.24
C GLN A 142 6.54 8.02 12.55
N SER A 143 6.59 9.22 13.11
CA SER A 143 7.57 10.24 12.73
C SER A 143 8.67 10.25 13.78
N THR A 144 9.91 10.21 13.31
CA THR A 144 11.11 10.28 14.16
C THR A 144 11.85 11.58 13.84
N ASP A 145 12.24 12.29 14.88
CA ASP A 145 13.16 13.44 14.77
C ASP A 145 14.53 12.91 14.34
N ASP A 146 15.02 13.37 13.20
CA ASP A 146 16.28 12.93 12.60
C ASP A 146 17.50 13.38 13.43
N LEU A 147 17.38 14.48 14.17
CA LEU A 147 18.45 15.01 15.01
C LEU A 147 18.61 14.20 16.30
N THR A 148 17.50 13.83 16.94
CA THR A 148 17.54 13.16 18.26
C THR A 148 17.26 11.65 18.20
N GLY A 149 16.78 11.14 17.06
CA GLY A 149 16.33 9.76 16.89
C GLY A 149 15.07 9.42 17.69
N LYS A 150 14.41 10.41 18.32
CA LYS A 150 13.23 10.18 19.15
C LYS A 150 11.96 10.15 18.30
N VAL A 151 11.03 9.27 18.65
CA VAL A 151 9.69 9.28 18.07
C VAL A 151 8.96 10.53 18.55
N THR A 152 8.45 11.30 17.59
CA THR A 152 7.82 12.59 17.83
C THR A 152 6.34 12.64 17.50
N ALA A 153 5.88 11.69 16.67
CA ALA A 153 4.46 11.56 16.38
C ALA A 153 4.10 10.13 16.00
N TYR A 154 2.86 9.76 16.33
CA TYR A 154 2.20 8.55 15.87
C TYR A 154 1.02 8.97 15.01
N ASN A 155 0.85 8.31 13.87
CA ASN A 155 -0.22 8.58 12.93
C ASN A 155 -0.98 7.29 12.63
N ALA A 156 -2.30 7.41 12.51
CA ALA A 156 -3.18 6.35 12.06
C ALA A 156 -4.08 6.88 10.95
N THR A 157 -4.19 6.15 9.84
CA THR A 157 -4.98 6.56 8.68
C THR A 157 -5.92 5.44 8.26
N VAL A 158 -7.15 5.80 7.91
CA VAL A 158 -8.11 4.90 7.30
C VAL A 158 -8.76 5.53 6.07
N ALA A 159 -8.95 4.74 5.01
CA ALA A 159 -9.63 5.17 3.79
C ALA A 159 -11.09 4.72 3.77
N SER A 160 -11.96 5.49 3.11
CA SER A 160 -13.38 5.18 2.95
C SER A 160 -13.58 3.90 2.17
N LEU A 161 -14.56 3.06 2.53
CA LEU A 161 -14.90 1.81 1.85
C LEU A 161 -15.35 2.03 0.40
N ASN A 162 -16.04 3.14 0.13
CA ASN A 162 -16.49 3.51 -1.19
C ASN A 162 -15.62 4.59 -1.82
N GLU A 163 -15.70 4.67 -3.15
CA GLU A 163 -15.12 5.74 -3.96
C GLU A 163 -16.22 6.63 -4.52
N VAL A 164 -15.87 7.85 -4.89
CA VAL A 164 -16.76 8.81 -5.55
C VAL A 164 -16.13 9.24 -6.87
N SER A 165 -16.90 9.21 -7.95
CA SER A 165 -16.48 9.73 -9.25
C SER A 165 -16.32 11.26 -9.18
N ILE A 166 -15.15 11.73 -9.58
CA ILE A 166 -14.80 13.15 -9.72
C ILE A 166 -15.05 13.62 -11.16
N ASN A 167 -14.84 12.73 -12.13
CA ASN A 167 -15.22 12.86 -13.53
C ASN A 167 -15.29 11.46 -14.19
N ASP A 168 -15.56 11.40 -15.49
CA ASP A 168 -15.75 10.17 -16.26
C ASP A 168 -14.61 9.15 -16.14
N ASN A 169 -13.39 9.58 -15.80
CA ASN A 169 -12.20 8.73 -15.78
C ASN A 169 -11.47 8.72 -14.43
N SER A 170 -12.03 9.32 -13.39
CA SER A 170 -11.36 9.40 -12.09
C SER A 170 -12.34 9.28 -10.94
N THR A 171 -11.92 8.52 -9.94
CA THR A 171 -12.58 8.39 -8.65
C THR A 171 -11.65 8.93 -7.56
N THR A 172 -12.20 9.14 -6.38
CA THR A 172 -11.42 9.44 -5.19
C THR A 172 -12.04 8.75 -3.98
N ARG A 173 -11.19 8.41 -3.01
CA ARG A 173 -11.58 8.03 -1.66
C ARG A 173 -11.29 9.15 -0.67
N LEU A 174 -12.00 9.13 0.43
CA LEU A 174 -11.76 10.05 1.54
C LEU A 174 -10.96 9.31 2.64
N ALA A 175 -10.11 10.02 3.35
CA ALA A 175 -9.29 9.49 4.42
C ALA A 175 -9.60 10.19 5.75
N ILE A 176 -9.62 9.43 6.84
CA ILE A 176 -9.51 9.96 8.20
C ILE A 176 -8.07 9.74 8.65
N CYS A 177 -7.39 10.82 8.99
CA CYS A 177 -6.01 10.80 9.50
C CYS A 177 -6.01 11.32 10.94
N LEU A 178 -5.52 10.50 11.85
CA LEU A 178 -5.31 10.83 13.25
C LEU A 178 -3.82 11.01 13.51
N LYS A 179 -3.48 12.02 14.33
CA LYS A 179 -2.11 12.28 14.75
C LYS A 179 -2.06 12.52 16.25
N TYR A 180 -1.07 11.92 16.90
CA TYR A 180 -0.65 12.24 18.25
C TYR A 180 0.81 12.69 18.21
N SER A 181 1.12 13.89 18.71
CA SER A 181 2.42 14.52 18.51
C SER A 181 2.92 15.21 19.76
N SER A 182 4.22 15.07 20.06
CA SER A 182 4.92 15.70 21.19
C SER A 182 5.89 16.82 20.78
N LEU A 183 6.00 17.11 19.47
CA LEU A 183 7.00 18.06 18.92
C LEU A 183 6.82 19.53 19.30
N PHE A 184 5.58 20.03 19.33
CA PHE A 184 5.32 21.47 19.28
C PHE A 184 4.91 22.08 20.62
N ASN A 185 4.81 21.25 21.66
CA ASN A 185 4.25 21.64 22.94
C ASN A 185 4.82 20.74 24.05
N SER A 186 5.02 21.31 25.24
CA SER A 186 5.38 20.57 26.45
C SER A 186 4.33 19.51 26.84
N THR A 187 3.13 19.62 26.26
CA THR A 187 2.05 18.64 26.37
C THR A 187 1.77 18.06 24.99
N PRO A 188 1.76 16.72 24.83
CA PRO A 188 1.35 16.09 23.59
C PRO A 188 -0.02 16.59 23.11
N SER A 189 -0.18 16.68 21.80
CA SER A 189 -1.41 17.14 21.16
C SER A 189 -1.92 16.12 20.16
N SER A 190 -3.22 15.86 20.24
CA SER A 190 -3.95 15.14 19.20
C SER A 190 -4.38 16.10 18.10
N ALA A 191 -4.52 15.58 16.89
CA ALA A 191 -5.15 16.25 15.76
C ALA A 191 -5.89 15.22 14.92
N PHE A 192 -6.90 15.69 14.16
CA PHE A 192 -7.49 14.89 13.09
C PHE A 192 -7.59 15.71 11.81
N MET A 193 -7.50 15.01 10.69
CA MET A 193 -7.59 15.55 9.35
C MET A 193 -8.49 14.64 8.51
N ILE A 194 -9.28 15.27 7.65
CA ILE A 194 -10.02 14.63 6.58
C ILE A 194 -9.40 15.09 5.27
N CYS A 195 -8.94 14.16 4.44
CA CYS A 195 -8.34 14.50 3.14
C CYS A 195 -8.75 13.51 2.05
N PHE A 196 -8.57 13.90 0.79
CA PHE A 196 -8.68 12.93 -0.30
C PHE A 196 -7.48 11.98 -0.26
N TYR A 197 -7.76 10.68 -0.23
CA TYR A 197 -6.76 9.62 -0.06
C TYR A 197 -5.87 9.49 -1.30
N ASP A 198 -6.48 9.60 -2.48
CA ASP A 198 -5.80 9.51 -3.77
C ASP A 198 -5.30 10.90 -4.17
N ASN A 199 -4.23 11.33 -3.51
CA ASN A 199 -3.67 12.68 -3.59
C ASN A 199 -3.10 13.06 -4.98
N ASP A 200 -3.14 12.14 -5.95
CA ASP A 200 -2.81 12.39 -7.35
C ASP A 200 -3.92 13.13 -8.10
N ASN A 201 -5.12 13.23 -7.52
CA ASN A 201 -6.27 13.84 -8.16
C ASN A 201 -6.34 15.35 -7.80
N GLU A 202 -5.55 16.19 -8.49
CA GLU A 202 -5.65 17.68 -8.44
C GLU A 202 -7.06 18.23 -8.76
N MET A 203 -8.02 17.34 -9.04
CA MET A 203 -9.41 17.66 -9.36
C MET A 203 -10.35 17.58 -8.15
N ALA A 204 -9.97 16.87 -7.09
CA ALA A 204 -10.81 16.74 -5.89
C ALA A 204 -10.45 17.82 -4.88
N HIS A 205 -11.28 18.86 -4.77
CA HIS A 205 -11.14 19.91 -3.78
C HIS A 205 -12.39 20.00 -2.91
N PHE A 206 -12.20 20.32 -1.63
CA PHE A 206 -13.29 20.76 -0.77
C PHE A 206 -13.80 22.13 -1.25
N ALA A 207 -15.11 22.38 -1.09
CA ALA A 207 -15.70 23.66 -1.45
C ALA A 207 -15.28 24.79 -0.48
N ASP A 208 -14.92 25.96 -1.02
CA ASP A 208 -14.27 27.06 -0.26
C ASP A 208 -15.18 27.80 0.74
N PHE A 209 -16.51 27.85 0.54
CA PHE A 209 -17.36 28.77 1.32
C PHE A 209 -18.72 28.22 1.79
N GLN A 210 -19.31 27.26 1.05
CA GLN A 210 -20.52 26.56 1.47
C GLN A 210 -20.19 25.09 1.67
N GLY A 211 -19.77 24.68 2.87
CA GLY A 211 -19.47 23.27 3.17
C GLY A 211 -17.97 22.93 3.27
N GLY A 212 -17.12 23.88 3.68
CA GLY A 212 -15.71 23.63 4.07
C GLY A 212 -15.57 22.87 5.39
N GLY A 213 -16.49 21.97 5.67
CA GLY A 213 -16.53 21.14 6.87
C GLY A 213 -17.20 19.82 6.53
N ILE A 214 -17.53 19.06 7.55
CA ILE A 214 -18.07 17.71 7.40
C ILE A 214 -19.38 17.56 8.19
N ARG A 215 -20.23 16.66 7.72
CA ARG A 215 -21.32 16.08 8.50
C ARG A 215 -21.00 14.63 8.75
N VAL A 216 -21.18 14.15 9.97
CA VAL A 216 -20.79 12.77 10.30
C VAL A 216 -21.93 12.05 10.99
N ILE A 217 -22.09 10.79 10.64
CA ILE A 217 -22.86 9.81 11.40
C ILE A 217 -21.88 8.78 11.93
N PHE A 218 -21.95 8.52 13.22
CA PHE A 218 -21.24 7.43 13.88
C PHE A 218 -22.21 6.27 14.08
N ASP A 219 -21.84 5.08 13.60
CA ASP A 219 -22.69 3.89 13.55
C ASP A 219 -24.07 4.18 12.94
N ASN A 220 -25.16 3.99 13.70
CA ASN A 220 -26.54 4.31 13.31
C ASN A 220 -27.10 5.52 14.09
N GLY A 221 -26.21 6.40 14.58
CA GLY A 221 -26.57 7.56 15.38
C GLY A 221 -27.17 8.71 14.56
N GLU A 222 -27.39 9.84 15.24
CA GLU A 222 -27.86 11.07 14.60
C GLU A 222 -26.76 11.72 13.74
N VAL A 223 -27.21 12.52 12.76
CA VAL A 223 -26.30 13.38 11.98
C VAL A 223 -25.75 14.46 12.90
N ASP A 224 -24.43 14.47 13.07
CA ASP A 224 -23.74 15.52 13.78
C ASP A 224 -23.11 16.51 12.78
N ASN A 225 -23.46 17.78 12.98
CA ASN A 225 -23.08 18.91 12.14
C ASN A 225 -22.14 19.89 12.88
N THR A 226 -21.64 19.53 14.06
CA THR A 226 -20.70 20.36 14.84
C THR A 226 -19.39 20.63 14.11
N TRP A 227 -19.07 19.82 13.10
CA TRP A 227 -17.91 19.93 12.24
C TRP A 227 -18.20 20.57 10.87
N ALA A 228 -19.35 21.22 10.71
CA ALA A 228 -19.73 21.89 9.45
C ALA A 228 -18.78 23.03 9.06
N LEU A 229 -17.92 23.46 9.98
CA LEU A 229 -16.81 24.39 9.77
C LEU A 229 -15.52 23.77 10.32
N MET A 230 -14.58 23.48 9.42
CA MET A 230 -13.23 23.04 9.75
C MET A 230 -12.21 23.96 9.10
N ASP A 231 -10.99 23.99 9.63
CA ASP A 231 -9.92 24.77 9.01
C ASP A 231 -9.52 24.10 7.70
N ASN A 232 -9.65 24.85 6.60
CA ASN A 232 -9.24 24.43 5.27
C ASN A 232 -7.80 24.88 5.04
N HIS A 233 -6.83 24.11 5.55
CA HIS A 233 -5.40 24.43 5.38
C HIS A 233 -4.88 24.16 3.97
N SER A 234 -5.56 23.31 3.21
CA SER A 234 -5.30 23.10 1.78
C SER A 234 -6.58 22.68 1.08
N LYS A 235 -6.69 22.96 -0.23
CA LYS A 235 -7.88 22.61 -1.04
C LYS A 235 -8.32 21.14 -0.92
N ASN A 236 -7.42 20.25 -0.48
CA ASN A 236 -7.61 18.80 -0.47
C ASN A 236 -7.63 18.23 0.95
N ALA A 237 -7.53 19.07 2.00
CA ALA A 237 -7.51 18.66 3.39
C ALA A 237 -8.28 19.63 4.30
N LEU A 238 -9.24 19.07 5.04
CA LEU A 238 -9.89 19.72 6.19
C LEU A 238 -9.21 19.24 7.46
N THR A 239 -8.93 20.17 8.35
CA THR A 239 -8.08 19.90 9.52
C THR A 239 -8.65 20.52 10.77
N SER A 240 -8.40 19.87 11.91
CA SER A 240 -8.63 20.46 13.22
C SER A 240 -7.35 20.27 14.05
N TYR A 241 -6.65 21.39 14.28
CA TYR A 241 -5.41 21.43 15.06
C TYR A 241 -5.53 22.19 16.38
N PHE A 242 -6.34 23.25 16.42
CA PHE A 242 -6.35 24.19 17.54
C PHE A 242 -7.52 23.99 18.51
N ASP A 243 -8.65 23.48 18.03
CA ASP A 243 -9.84 23.23 18.87
C ASP A 243 -9.74 21.88 19.57
N LYS A 244 -8.99 21.84 20.68
CA LYS A 244 -8.78 20.63 21.48
C LYS A 244 -10.08 19.97 21.92
N ALA A 245 -11.13 20.74 22.19
CA ALA A 245 -12.41 20.21 22.62
C ALA A 245 -13.09 19.44 21.46
N LYS A 246 -13.13 20.02 20.25
CA LYS A 246 -13.66 19.33 19.07
C LYS A 246 -12.84 18.11 18.69
N ILE A 247 -11.52 18.20 18.74
CA ILE A 247 -10.62 17.06 18.46
C ILE A 247 -10.92 15.91 19.43
N ALA A 248 -11.00 16.20 20.73
CA ALA A 248 -11.31 15.20 21.74
C ALA A 248 -12.71 14.58 21.55
N GLN A 249 -13.72 15.39 21.22
CA GLN A 249 -15.07 14.90 20.93
C GLN A 249 -15.09 13.95 19.72
N PHE A 250 -14.44 14.32 18.62
CA PHE A 250 -14.38 13.48 17.43
C PHE A 250 -13.65 12.15 17.70
N ILE A 251 -12.50 12.21 18.37
CA ILE A 251 -11.73 11.03 18.77
C ILE A 251 -12.53 10.13 19.72
N ASN A 252 -13.23 10.70 20.70
CA ASN A 252 -14.04 9.92 21.64
C ASN A 252 -15.21 9.21 20.95
N LYS A 253 -15.82 9.84 19.93
CA LYS A 253 -16.83 9.18 19.10
C LYS A 253 -16.22 8.05 18.27
N LEU A 254 -15.07 8.26 17.64
CA LEU A 254 -14.35 7.19 16.93
C LEU A 254 -14.00 6.01 17.83
N LYS A 255 -13.55 6.26 19.08
CA LYS A 255 -13.23 5.22 20.07
C LYS A 255 -14.40 4.28 20.36
N GLN A 256 -15.62 4.79 20.27
CA GLN A 256 -16.84 4.08 20.65
C GLN A 256 -17.56 3.45 19.46
N SER A 257 -17.11 3.73 18.24
CA SER A 257 -17.80 3.36 17.02
C SER A 257 -17.07 2.29 16.22
N LYS A 258 -17.83 1.58 15.40
CA LYS A 258 -17.30 0.63 14.41
C LYS A 258 -17.46 1.15 12.99
N LYS A 259 -18.44 2.03 12.76
CA LYS A 259 -18.69 2.63 11.45
C LYS A 259 -18.74 4.15 11.57
N CYS A 260 -18.30 4.82 10.52
CA CYS A 260 -18.38 6.26 10.40
C CYS A 260 -18.79 6.61 8.97
N ARG A 261 -19.73 7.55 8.81
CA ARG A 261 -20.15 8.04 7.51
C ARG A 261 -19.94 9.54 7.48
N ILE A 262 -19.12 10.02 6.55
CA ILE A 262 -18.76 11.42 6.42
C ILE A 262 -19.32 11.95 5.12
N GLN A 263 -20.11 13.03 5.20
CA GLN A 263 -20.53 13.80 4.06
C GLN A 263 -19.73 15.10 3.98
N VAL A 264 -19.17 15.37 2.79
CA VAL A 264 -18.37 16.56 2.49
C VAL A 264 -18.89 17.23 1.22
N ASN A 265 -18.69 18.55 1.09
CA ASN A 265 -18.99 19.23 -0.17
C ASN A 265 -17.74 19.31 -1.05
N ILE A 266 -17.81 18.68 -2.22
CA ILE A 266 -16.72 18.66 -3.20
C ILE A 266 -16.99 19.72 -4.26
N GLN A 267 -15.97 20.53 -4.57
CA GLN A 267 -16.03 21.58 -5.58
C GLN A 267 -16.52 21.01 -6.92
N ASN A 268 -17.52 21.66 -7.53
CA ASN A 268 -18.16 21.26 -8.80
C ASN A 268 -18.94 19.93 -8.78
N LEU A 269 -19.02 19.23 -7.65
CA LEU A 269 -19.66 17.91 -7.52
C LEU A 269 -20.78 17.89 -6.47
N GLY A 270 -20.78 18.86 -5.55
CA GLY A 270 -21.75 18.97 -4.48
C GLY A 270 -21.47 18.02 -3.31
N LEU A 271 -22.51 17.74 -2.53
CA LEU A 271 -22.41 16.87 -1.37
C LEU A 271 -22.19 15.41 -1.79
N LYS A 272 -21.15 14.80 -1.21
CA LYS A 272 -20.79 13.39 -1.41
C LYS A 272 -20.55 12.72 -0.07
N THR A 273 -20.87 11.44 0.00
CA THR A 273 -20.86 10.66 1.22
C THR A 273 -19.86 9.52 1.10
N PHE A 274 -19.08 9.34 2.15
CA PHE A 274 -18.04 8.34 2.28
C PHE A 274 -18.31 7.49 3.53
N ASP A 275 -18.37 6.19 3.36
CA ASP A 275 -18.54 5.21 4.42
C ASP A 275 -17.17 4.69 4.86
N PHE A 276 -16.98 4.52 6.16
CA PHE A 276 -15.78 4.01 6.78
C PHE A 276 -16.15 2.87 7.72
N ASP A 277 -15.39 1.78 7.65
CA ASP A 277 -15.15 0.97 8.83
C ASP A 277 -14.12 1.75 9.68
N VAL A 278 -14.35 1.85 10.97
CA VAL A 278 -13.42 2.49 11.92
C VAL A 278 -13.09 1.53 13.07
N SER A 279 -13.58 0.30 13.00
CA SER A 279 -13.27 -0.74 13.96
C SER A 279 -11.80 -1.14 13.91
N GLY A 280 -11.31 -1.72 15.01
CA GLY A 280 -9.93 -2.20 15.09
C GLY A 280 -8.87 -1.11 15.23
N LEU A 281 -9.24 0.16 15.37
CA LEU A 281 -8.26 1.21 15.72
C LEU A 281 -7.63 0.90 17.08
N LYS A 282 -6.29 0.80 17.09
CA LYS A 282 -5.50 0.64 18.32
C LYS A 282 -5.22 2.01 18.95
N TRP A 283 -5.48 2.13 20.24
CA TRP A 283 -5.40 3.38 20.99
C TRP A 283 -4.22 3.39 21.98
N ASP A 284 -3.13 2.74 21.60
CA ASP A 284 -1.98 2.49 22.47
C ASP A 284 -1.14 3.75 22.77
N TYR A 285 -1.48 4.90 22.15
CA TYR A 285 -0.71 6.15 22.16
C TYR A 285 -1.54 7.37 22.54
#